data_AF-A0A3A3D6A2-F1
#
_entry.id   AF-A0A3A3D6A2-F1
#
_cell.length_a   1.000
_cell.length_b   1.000
_cell.length_c   1.000
_cell.angle_alpha   90.00
_cell.angle_beta   90.00
_cell.angle_gamma   90.00
#
_symmetry.space_group_name_H-M   'P 1'
#
loop_
_entity.id
_entity.type
_entity.pdbx_description
1 polymer ?
#
loop_
_entity_poly.entity_id
_entity_poly.type
_entity_poly.pdbx_seq_one_letter_code
_entity_poly.pdbx_strand_id
1 'polypeptide(L)'
;MLDGSDLKSVRKNAGISQTDMAKKLDCDRRTIINYEQGVCEPKASQLFRWLSVCKIDLKPLAAQLQGMKNSILILFTIAYFTPDIMMSSYVAILGLFLAFGIFRKSSSITFTAVVLLLTSLLEYTSFQFIVNFLARLENKTVWHSSSIFLSQSLLSFFALIIFINQKRIIKCTFLHSWKHSYSYSLVLTMTFAYFTALTAAAAIEFILNRQYAFKNFNFIYTYYESLVYFGWAVVIATLITMTRENLKPNK
;
A
#
# COMPACT_ATOMS: atom_id res chain seq x y z
N MET A 1 16.52 12.45 14.80
CA MET A 1 16.40 13.39 13.68
C MET A 1 17.49 14.41 13.87
N LEU A 2 18.27 14.74 12.83
CA LEU A 2 19.42 15.63 12.94
C LEU A 2 18.90 17.05 13.20
N ASP A 3 19.20 17.64 14.35
CA ASP A 3 18.64 18.92 14.76
C ASP A 3 19.48 20.12 14.28
N GLY A 4 18.99 21.34 14.48
CA GLY A 4 19.72 22.55 14.07
C GLY A 4 21.09 22.70 14.73
N SER A 5 21.23 22.19 15.96
CA SER A 5 22.49 22.22 16.71
C SER A 5 23.52 21.23 16.13
N ASP A 6 23.04 20.08 15.64
CA ASP A 6 23.84 19.10 14.90
C ASP A 6 24.34 19.67 13.57
N LEU A 7 23.50 20.39 12.83
CA LEU A 7 23.91 21.05 11.58
C LEU A 7 25.02 22.07 11.80
N LYS A 8 24.92 22.83 12.89
CA LYS A 8 25.92 23.80 13.30
C LYS A 8 27.23 23.14 13.70
N SER A 9 27.18 22.04 14.46
CA SER A 9 28.38 21.31 14.87
C SER A 9 29.09 20.68 13.68
N VAL A 10 28.35 20.03 12.78
CA VAL A 10 28.84 19.46 11.52
C VAL A 10 29.53 20.50 10.66
N ARG A 11 28.92 21.68 10.46
CA ARG A 11 29.53 22.76 9.67
C ARG A 11 30.82 23.27 10.32
N LYS A 12 30.80 23.49 11.64
CA LYS A 12 31.97 23.98 12.39
C LYS A 12 33.12 22.97 12.36
N ASN A 13 32.83 21.69 12.50
CA ASN A 13 33.82 20.62 12.43
C ASN A 13 34.47 20.51 11.05
N ALA A 14 33.74 20.88 9.99
CA ALA A 14 34.28 21.01 8.64
C ALA A 14 35.04 22.32 8.39
N GLY A 15 35.12 23.23 9.37
CA GLY A 15 35.83 24.52 9.25
C GLY A 15 35.14 25.54 8.35
N ILE A 16 33.83 25.39 8.07
CA ILE A 16 33.11 26.22 7.10
C ILE A 16 32.35 27.34 7.84
N SER A 17 32.43 28.58 7.38
CA SER A 17 31.64 29.69 7.96
C SER A 17 30.18 29.65 7.48
N GLN A 18 29.26 30.33 8.19
CA GLN A 18 27.85 30.41 7.73
C GLN A 18 27.72 31.08 6.34
N THR A 19 28.56 32.07 6.06
CA THR A 19 28.61 32.76 4.77
C THR A 19 29.14 31.86 3.66
N ASP A 20 30.14 31.04 3.95
CA ASP A 20 30.70 30.12 2.95
C ASP A 20 29.76 28.94 2.70
N MET A 21 29.05 28.47 3.74
CA MET A 21 28.02 27.46 3.59
C MET A 21 26.85 27.99 2.73
N ALA A 22 26.40 29.21 2.99
CA ALA A 22 25.38 29.89 2.19
C ALA A 22 25.76 29.95 0.71
N LYS A 23 27.00 30.36 0.40
CA LYS A 23 27.53 30.37 -0.98
C LYS A 23 27.56 28.98 -1.60
N LYS A 24 27.98 27.95 -0.86
CA LYS A 24 28.08 26.57 -1.38
C LYS A 24 26.70 25.91 -1.60
N LEU A 25 25.70 26.31 -0.83
CA LEU A 25 24.33 25.81 -0.93
C LEU A 25 23.43 26.65 -1.84
N ASP A 26 23.95 27.76 -2.36
CA ASP A 26 23.24 28.73 -3.19
C ASP A 26 21.98 29.25 -2.50
N CYS A 27 22.17 29.77 -1.28
CA CYS A 27 21.08 30.33 -0.48
C CYS A 27 21.56 31.51 0.38
N ASP A 28 20.61 32.26 0.94
CA ASP A 28 20.94 33.36 1.84
C ASP A 28 21.54 32.88 3.16
N ARG A 29 22.45 33.67 3.72
CA ARG A 29 23.01 33.44 5.06
C ARG A 29 21.93 33.32 6.13
N ARG A 30 20.83 34.07 6.00
CA ARG A 30 19.68 33.99 6.92
C ARG A 30 19.05 32.59 6.93
N THR A 31 19.00 31.93 5.78
CA THR A 31 18.49 30.56 5.65
C THR A 31 19.36 29.57 6.42
N ILE A 32 20.68 29.71 6.33
CA ILE A 32 21.64 28.90 7.13
C ILE A 32 21.43 29.09 8.64
N ILE A 33 21.21 30.34 9.08
CA ILE A 33 20.95 30.65 10.48
C ILE A 33 19.63 30.01 10.94
N ASN A 34 18.58 30.11 10.14
CA ASN A 34 17.28 29.51 10.46
C ASN A 34 17.38 27.98 10.58
N TYR A 35 18.15 27.32 9.70
CA TYR A 35 18.41 25.88 9.80
C TYR A 35 19.16 25.52 11.08
N GLU A 36 20.22 26.26 11.43
CA GLU A 36 21.01 26.00 12.64
C GLU A 36 20.28 26.31 13.95
N GLN A 37 19.28 27.18 13.90
CA GLN A 37 18.43 27.52 15.05
C GLN A 37 17.19 26.63 15.15
N GLY A 38 16.96 25.72 14.19
CA GLY A 38 15.77 24.88 14.14
C GLY A 38 14.47 25.64 13.83
N VAL A 39 14.57 26.86 13.29
CA VAL A 39 13.41 27.67 12.88
C VAL A 39 12.72 27.08 11.65
N CYS A 40 13.50 26.48 10.75
CA CYS A 40 12.99 25.67 9.66
C CYS A 40 13.94 24.52 9.33
N GLU A 41 13.42 23.46 8.74
CA GLU A 41 14.22 22.30 8.35
C GLU A 41 14.71 22.44 6.89
N PRO A 42 15.96 22.04 6.59
CA PRO A 42 16.41 21.96 5.21
C PRO A 42 15.67 20.84 4.47
N LYS A 43 15.30 21.09 3.21
CA LYS A 43 14.82 20.02 2.31
C LYS A 43 15.87 18.92 2.24
N ALA A 44 15.44 17.66 2.09
CA ALA A 44 16.36 16.51 2.02
C ALA A 44 17.52 16.73 1.01
N SER A 45 17.23 17.26 -0.18
CA SER A 45 18.25 17.58 -1.19
C SER A 45 19.29 18.61 -0.72
N GLN A 46 18.86 19.63 0.02
CA GLN A 46 19.74 20.65 0.61
C GLN A 46 20.53 20.08 1.80
N LEU A 47 19.92 19.22 2.60
CA LEU A 47 20.61 18.49 3.67
C LEU A 47 21.72 17.60 3.12
N PHE A 48 21.47 16.85 2.04
CA PHE A 48 22.51 16.05 1.38
C PHE A 48 23.64 16.90 0.81
N ARG A 49 23.33 18.05 0.20
CA ARG A 49 24.35 19.01 -0.24
C ARG A 49 25.16 19.56 0.94
N TRP A 50 24.52 19.88 2.06
CA TRP A 50 25.19 20.34 3.29
C TRP A 50 26.18 19.29 3.79
N LEU A 51 25.74 18.04 3.93
CA LEU A 51 26.60 16.94 4.40
C LEU A 51 27.74 16.65 3.41
N SER A 52 27.48 16.72 2.09
CA SER A 52 28.50 16.59 1.05
C SER A 52 29.55 17.71 1.12
N VAL A 53 29.11 18.96 1.34
CA VAL A 53 30.01 20.12 1.51
C VAL A 53 30.89 19.98 2.75
N CYS A 54 30.34 19.38 3.81
CA CYS A 54 31.08 19.05 5.03
C CYS A 54 31.96 17.80 4.91
N LYS A 55 32.05 17.17 3.72
CA LYS A 55 32.83 15.96 3.45
C LYS A 55 32.51 14.79 4.40
N ILE A 56 31.27 14.71 4.88
CA ILE A 56 30.81 13.54 5.63
C ILE A 56 30.70 12.39 4.64
N ASP A 57 31.23 11.22 5.01
CA ASP A 57 31.12 10.03 4.17
C ASP A 57 29.65 9.61 4.07
N LEU A 58 29.05 9.83 2.90
CA LEU A 58 27.66 9.49 2.61
C LEU A 58 27.52 8.02 2.16
N LYS A 59 28.61 7.29 1.92
CA LYS A 59 28.57 5.88 1.51
C LYS A 59 27.78 4.99 2.48
N PRO A 60 27.91 5.10 3.80
CA PRO A 60 27.14 4.27 4.74
C PRO A 60 25.64 4.57 4.65
N LEU A 61 25.28 5.84 4.51
CA LEU A 61 23.89 6.28 4.39
C LEU A 61 23.29 5.86 3.04
N ALA A 62 24.06 5.97 1.95
CA ALA A 62 23.68 5.47 0.64
C ALA A 62 23.50 3.96 0.63
N ALA A 63 24.39 3.22 1.31
CA ALA A 63 24.27 1.77 1.47
C ALA A 63 23.03 1.38 2.30
N GLN A 64 22.70 2.13 3.35
CA GLN A 64 21.46 1.93 4.11
C GLN A 64 20.20 2.24 3.28
N LEU A 65 20.21 3.32 2.51
CA LEU A 65 19.13 3.66 1.57
C LEU A 65 18.98 2.59 0.47
N GLN A 66 20.10 2.05 -0.02
CA GLN A 66 20.10 0.99 -1.02
C GLN A 66 19.65 -0.35 -0.42
N GLY A 67 19.99 -0.63 0.83
CA GLY A 67 19.45 -1.75 1.61
C GLY A 67 17.94 -1.64 1.81
N MET A 68 17.43 -0.46 2.17
CA MET A 68 15.99 -0.19 2.26
C MET A 68 15.31 -0.35 0.91
N LYS A 69 15.90 0.19 -0.17
CA LYS A 69 15.40 0.03 -1.53
C LYS A 69 15.33 -1.44 -1.94
N ASN A 70 16.32 -2.25 -1.58
CA ASN A 70 16.31 -3.69 -1.85
C ASN A 70 15.29 -4.46 -1.01
N SER A 71 15.07 -4.11 0.25
CA SER A 71 14.00 -4.71 1.07
C SER A 71 12.60 -4.36 0.55
N ILE A 72 12.42 -3.14 0.05
CA ILE A 72 11.23 -2.74 -0.71
C ILE A 72 11.16 -3.56 -1.99
N LEU A 73 12.26 -3.65 -2.77
CA LEU A 73 12.33 -4.41 -4.01
C LEU A 73 11.96 -5.90 -3.85
N ILE A 74 12.26 -6.52 -2.71
CA ILE A 74 11.86 -7.90 -2.40
C ILE A 74 10.33 -8.02 -2.23
N LEU A 75 9.68 -7.04 -1.59
CA LEU A 75 8.22 -6.94 -1.56
C LEU A 75 7.64 -6.75 -2.98
N PHE A 76 8.37 -6.03 -3.83
CA PHE A 76 8.04 -5.77 -5.23
C PHE A 76 8.50 -6.87 -6.20
N THR A 77 9.29 -7.88 -5.80
CA THR A 77 9.65 -9.01 -6.66
C THR A 77 8.48 -9.97 -6.92
N ILE A 78 7.37 -9.80 -6.20
CA ILE A 78 6.07 -10.38 -6.58
C ILE A 78 5.60 -9.85 -7.96
N ALA A 79 6.08 -8.68 -8.40
CA ALA A 79 5.77 -8.08 -9.70
C ALA A 79 6.40 -8.77 -10.92
N TYR A 80 7.20 -9.82 -10.75
CA TYR A 80 7.71 -10.61 -11.88
C TYR A 80 6.71 -11.66 -12.40
N PHE A 81 5.68 -11.96 -11.62
CA PHE A 81 4.62 -12.84 -12.08
C PHE A 81 3.60 -12.07 -12.89
N THR A 82 3.16 -12.65 -14.00
CA THR A 82 2.08 -12.08 -14.78
C THR A 82 0.79 -12.02 -13.94
N PRO A 83 -0.04 -10.96 -14.11
CA PRO A 83 -1.27 -10.80 -13.33
C PRO A 83 -2.19 -12.01 -13.36
N ASP A 84 -2.24 -12.74 -14.48
CA ASP A 84 -3.06 -13.94 -14.65
C ASP A 84 -2.63 -15.09 -13.74
N ILE A 85 -1.32 -15.31 -13.59
CA ILE A 85 -0.78 -16.36 -12.72
C ILE A 85 -1.04 -15.98 -11.26
N MET A 86 -0.82 -14.71 -10.91
CA MET A 86 -1.06 -14.21 -9.56
C MET A 86 -2.51 -14.35 -9.14
N MET A 87 -3.45 -13.89 -9.98
CA MET A 87 -4.88 -14.00 -9.69
C MET A 87 -5.33 -15.47 -9.56
N SER A 88 -4.90 -16.32 -10.48
CA SER A 88 -5.23 -17.76 -10.45
C SER A 88 -4.72 -18.42 -9.17
N SER A 89 -3.48 -18.10 -8.77
CA SER A 89 -2.88 -18.62 -7.54
C SER A 89 -3.61 -18.12 -6.29
N TYR A 90 -3.99 -16.84 -6.25
CA TYR A 90 -4.72 -16.24 -5.14
C TYR A 90 -6.09 -16.91 -4.95
N VAL A 91 -6.87 -17.04 -6.02
CA VAL A 91 -8.18 -17.72 -5.98
C VAL A 91 -8.05 -19.19 -5.59
N ALA A 92 -7.04 -19.90 -6.10
CA ALA A 92 -6.79 -21.29 -5.71
C ALA A 92 -6.48 -21.42 -4.21
N ILE A 93 -5.64 -20.53 -3.65
CA ILE A 93 -5.34 -20.49 -2.22
C ILE A 93 -6.60 -20.22 -1.40
N LEU A 94 -7.43 -19.26 -1.81
CA LEU A 94 -8.72 -19.00 -1.14
C LEU A 94 -9.64 -20.23 -1.17
N GLY A 95 -9.67 -20.96 -2.29
CA GLY A 95 -10.41 -22.22 -2.42
C GLY A 95 -9.92 -23.30 -1.44
N LEU A 96 -8.61 -23.41 -1.21
CA LEU A 96 -8.04 -24.32 -0.21
C LEU A 96 -8.46 -23.94 1.21
N PHE A 97 -8.48 -22.64 1.54
CA PHE A 97 -8.96 -22.18 2.85
C PHE A 97 -10.46 -22.41 3.04
N LEU A 98 -11.26 -22.25 1.99
CA LEU A 98 -12.68 -22.60 2.02
C LEU A 98 -12.88 -24.08 2.33
N ALA A 99 -12.20 -24.96 1.58
CA ALA A 99 -12.26 -26.41 1.82
C ALA A 99 -11.84 -26.73 3.26
N PHE A 100 -10.72 -26.17 3.73
CA PHE A 100 -10.26 -26.33 5.11
C PHE A 100 -11.31 -25.89 6.14
N GLY A 101 -11.92 -24.72 5.95
CA GLY A 101 -12.97 -24.19 6.83
C GLY A 101 -14.18 -25.12 6.91
N ILE A 102 -14.61 -25.68 5.78
CA ILE A 102 -15.71 -26.65 5.71
C ILE A 102 -15.33 -27.95 6.45
N PHE A 103 -14.16 -28.53 6.17
CA PHE A 103 -13.71 -29.77 6.80
C PHE A 103 -13.57 -29.65 8.32
N ARG A 104 -13.06 -28.51 8.80
CA ARG A 104 -12.92 -28.22 10.24
C ARG A 104 -14.17 -27.64 10.88
N LYS A 105 -15.27 -27.47 10.13
CA LYS A 105 -16.51 -26.82 10.58
C LYS A 105 -16.26 -25.45 11.23
N SER A 106 -15.28 -24.70 10.73
CA SER A 106 -14.94 -23.37 11.22
C SER A 106 -15.75 -22.31 10.47
N SER A 107 -16.87 -21.86 11.06
CA SER A 107 -17.74 -20.86 10.44
C SER A 107 -17.02 -19.56 10.08
N SER A 108 -16.02 -19.14 10.87
CA SER A 108 -15.27 -17.92 10.61
C SER A 108 -14.39 -18.03 9.37
N ILE A 109 -13.60 -19.10 9.25
CA ILE A 109 -12.70 -19.30 8.09
C ILE A 109 -13.54 -19.50 6.83
N THR A 110 -14.59 -20.32 6.92
CA THR A 110 -15.53 -20.54 5.81
C THR A 110 -16.16 -19.24 5.35
N PHE A 111 -16.73 -18.43 6.25
CA PHE A 111 -17.34 -17.16 5.89
C PHE A 111 -16.33 -16.21 5.23
N THR A 112 -15.16 -16.03 5.85
CA THR A 112 -14.13 -15.14 5.30
C THR A 112 -13.70 -15.60 3.90
N ALA A 113 -13.43 -16.89 3.71
CA ALA A 113 -13.03 -17.42 2.39
C ALA A 113 -14.14 -17.28 1.35
N VAL A 114 -15.41 -17.52 1.71
CA VAL A 114 -16.56 -17.31 0.81
C VAL A 114 -16.68 -15.85 0.40
N VAL A 115 -16.63 -14.91 1.36
CA VAL A 115 -16.73 -13.48 1.05
C VAL A 115 -15.60 -13.06 0.11
N LEU A 116 -14.35 -13.47 0.39
CA LEU A 116 -13.20 -13.15 -0.46
C LEU A 116 -13.34 -13.71 -1.88
N LEU A 117 -13.77 -14.97 -2.02
CA LEU A 117 -14.02 -15.58 -3.32
C LEU A 117 -15.14 -14.87 -4.10
N LEU A 118 -16.23 -14.52 -3.42
CA LEU A 118 -17.34 -13.78 -4.02
C LEU A 118 -16.89 -12.40 -4.46
N THR A 119 -16.10 -11.67 -3.66
CA THR A 119 -15.54 -10.38 -4.03
C THR A 119 -14.65 -10.50 -5.26
N SER A 120 -13.73 -11.47 -5.30
CA SER A 120 -12.87 -11.71 -6.47
C SER A 120 -13.65 -12.07 -7.74
N LEU A 121 -14.72 -12.86 -7.62
CA LEU A 121 -15.59 -13.19 -8.75
C LEU A 121 -16.36 -11.96 -9.25
N LEU A 122 -16.90 -11.15 -8.33
CA LEU A 122 -17.60 -9.91 -8.67
C LEU A 122 -16.66 -8.88 -9.33
N GLU A 123 -15.42 -8.77 -8.87
CA GLU A 123 -14.42 -7.91 -9.49
C GLU A 123 -14.10 -8.35 -10.92
N TYR A 124 -13.85 -9.65 -11.13
CA TYR A 124 -13.57 -10.18 -12.47
C TYR A 124 -14.75 -9.97 -13.43
N THR A 125 -15.97 -10.32 -13.00
CA THR A 125 -17.17 -10.16 -13.83
C THR A 125 -17.48 -8.69 -14.12
N SER A 126 -17.31 -7.81 -13.13
CA SER A 126 -17.47 -6.36 -13.31
C SER A 126 -16.45 -5.81 -14.30
N PHE A 127 -15.19 -6.22 -14.19
CA PHE A 127 -14.13 -5.82 -15.13
C PHE A 127 -14.47 -6.23 -16.56
N GLN A 128 -14.83 -7.50 -16.79
CA GLN A 128 -15.21 -8.00 -18.10
C GLN A 128 -16.44 -7.27 -18.66
N PHE A 129 -17.44 -7.02 -17.83
CA PHE A 129 -18.63 -6.28 -18.23
C PHE A 129 -18.28 -4.85 -18.67
N ILE A 130 -17.47 -4.13 -17.87
CA ILE A 130 -17.06 -2.75 -18.16
C ILE A 130 -16.22 -2.70 -19.44
N VAL A 131 -15.23 -3.57 -19.59
CA VAL A 131 -14.38 -3.62 -20.80
C VAL A 131 -15.23 -3.89 -22.04
N ASN A 132 -16.12 -4.88 -21.99
CA ASN A 132 -17.01 -5.20 -23.12
C ASN A 132 -18.01 -4.09 -23.43
N PHE A 133 -18.54 -3.42 -22.42
CA PHE A 133 -19.45 -2.29 -22.58
C PHE A 133 -18.73 -1.11 -23.23
N LEU A 134 -17.53 -0.78 -22.75
CA LEU A 134 -16.74 0.33 -23.25
C LEU A 134 -16.18 0.08 -24.66
N ALA A 135 -15.81 -1.15 -24.99
CA ALA A 135 -15.36 -1.53 -26.33
C ALA A 135 -16.43 -1.28 -27.41
N ARG A 136 -17.72 -1.27 -27.04
CA ARG A 136 -18.84 -0.92 -27.94
C ARG A 136 -19.00 0.58 -28.15
N LEU A 137 -18.40 1.42 -27.30
CA LEU A 137 -18.46 2.88 -27.40
C LEU A 137 -17.23 3.36 -28.18
N GLU A 138 -17.42 3.53 -29.48
CA GLU A 138 -16.41 3.78 -30.53
C GLU A 138 -15.45 4.96 -30.29
N ASN A 139 -15.63 5.77 -29.25
CA ASN A 139 -14.83 6.98 -29.06
C ASN A 139 -14.79 7.47 -27.61
N LYS A 140 -13.85 6.97 -26.79
CA LYS A 140 -13.15 7.67 -25.68
C LYS A 140 -12.40 6.69 -24.77
N THR A 141 -11.11 6.49 -25.05
CA THR A 141 -10.16 5.79 -24.16
C THR A 141 -10.07 6.40 -22.76
N VAL A 142 -10.43 7.68 -22.59
CA VAL A 142 -10.39 8.41 -21.31
C VAL A 142 -11.35 7.83 -20.26
N TRP A 143 -12.54 7.38 -20.66
CA TRP A 143 -13.51 6.80 -19.72
C TRP A 143 -13.19 5.36 -19.35
N HIS A 144 -12.28 4.70 -20.08
CA HIS A 144 -12.09 3.28 -19.91
C HIS A 144 -11.40 2.95 -18.58
N SER A 145 -10.21 3.50 -18.35
CA SER A 145 -9.42 3.18 -17.15
C SER A 145 -10.00 3.79 -15.87
N SER A 146 -10.52 5.02 -15.91
CA SER A 146 -11.15 5.64 -14.73
C SER A 146 -12.38 4.87 -14.27
N SER A 147 -13.21 4.38 -15.20
CA SER A 147 -14.41 3.61 -14.84
C SER A 147 -14.07 2.26 -14.23
N ILE A 148 -12.97 1.64 -14.67
CA ILE A 148 -12.46 0.39 -14.08
C ILE A 148 -12.03 0.62 -12.63
N PHE A 149 -11.18 1.60 -12.35
CA PHE A 149 -10.72 1.88 -10.98
C PHE A 149 -11.86 2.31 -10.06
N LEU A 150 -12.83 3.09 -10.56
CA LEU A 150 -13.99 3.48 -9.79
C LEU A 150 -14.87 2.27 -9.42
N SER A 151 -15.08 1.35 -10.35
CA SER A 151 -15.81 0.11 -10.08
C SER A 151 -15.11 -0.75 -9.03
N GLN A 152 -13.79 -0.91 -9.15
CA GLN A 152 -12.97 -1.64 -8.17
C GLN A 152 -13.05 -1.00 -6.78
N SER A 153 -13.06 0.34 -6.71
CA SER A 153 -13.23 1.06 -5.46
C SER A 153 -14.59 0.83 -4.82
N LEU A 154 -15.67 0.77 -5.61
CA LEU A 154 -17.02 0.50 -5.11
C LEU A 154 -17.15 -0.93 -4.58
N LEU A 155 -16.59 -1.91 -5.29
CA LEU A 155 -16.58 -3.31 -4.86
C LEU A 155 -15.75 -3.51 -3.59
N SER A 156 -14.57 -2.88 -3.51
CA SER A 156 -13.73 -2.89 -2.30
C SER A 156 -14.45 -2.25 -1.10
N PHE A 157 -15.17 -1.15 -1.33
CA PHE A 157 -15.97 -0.48 -0.30
C PHE A 157 -17.15 -1.34 0.17
N PHE A 158 -17.82 -2.05 -0.75
CA PHE A 158 -18.87 -2.99 -0.38
C PHE A 158 -18.34 -4.15 0.49
N ALA A 159 -17.19 -4.71 0.10
CA ALA A 159 -16.50 -5.72 0.91
C ALA A 159 -16.07 -5.18 2.28
N LEU A 160 -15.60 -3.93 2.36
CA LEU A 160 -15.31 -3.25 3.62
C LEU A 160 -16.54 -3.22 4.54
N ILE A 161 -17.72 -2.84 4.02
CA ILE A 161 -18.97 -2.83 4.80
C ILE A 161 -19.31 -4.24 5.32
N ILE A 162 -19.11 -5.28 4.51
CA ILE A 162 -19.31 -6.67 4.94
C ILE A 162 -18.38 -7.02 6.10
N PHE A 163 -17.09 -6.69 6.00
CA PHE A 163 -16.11 -7.00 7.05
C PHE A 163 -16.31 -6.19 8.33
N ILE A 164 -16.77 -4.93 8.24
CA ILE A 164 -17.20 -4.15 9.41
C ILE A 164 -18.35 -4.85 10.14
N ASN A 165 -19.31 -5.38 9.38
CA ASN A 165 -20.51 -6.02 9.92
C ASN A 165 -20.37 -7.54 10.13
N GLN A 166 -19.17 -8.11 9.95
CA GLN A 166 -18.98 -9.56 9.86
C GLN A 166 -19.53 -10.32 11.06
N LYS A 167 -19.38 -9.79 12.28
CA LYS A 167 -19.85 -10.45 13.51
C LYS A 167 -21.37 -10.64 13.50
N ARG A 168 -22.07 -9.61 13.03
CA ARG A 168 -23.53 -9.60 12.95
C ARG A 168 -24.00 -10.57 11.88
N ILE A 169 -23.32 -10.58 10.73
CA ILE A 169 -23.63 -11.45 9.59
C ILE A 169 -23.41 -12.93 9.97
N ILE A 170 -22.25 -13.30 10.51
CA ILE A 170 -21.98 -14.70 10.90
C ILE A 170 -22.98 -15.20 11.93
N LYS A 171 -23.36 -14.37 12.92
CA LYS A 171 -24.38 -14.74 13.91
C LYS A 171 -25.72 -15.08 13.26
N CYS A 172 -26.13 -14.30 12.25
CA CYS A 172 -27.35 -14.55 11.50
C CYS A 172 -27.24 -15.78 10.58
N THR A 173 -26.09 -15.99 9.93
CA THR A 173 -25.93 -17.03 8.90
C THR A 173 -25.63 -18.42 9.47
N PHE A 174 -24.80 -18.52 10.52
CA PHE A 174 -24.30 -19.81 11.00
C PHE A 174 -24.92 -20.27 12.32
N LEU A 175 -25.80 -19.48 12.95
CA LEU A 175 -26.46 -19.78 14.24
C LEU A 175 -25.50 -20.25 15.38
N HIS A 176 -24.20 -20.04 15.20
CA HIS A 176 -23.14 -20.53 16.08
C HIS A 176 -22.33 -19.35 16.61
N SER A 177 -21.83 -19.46 17.85
CA SER A 177 -21.07 -18.39 18.48
C SER A 177 -19.72 -18.20 17.79
N TRP A 178 -19.46 -16.98 17.33
CA TRP A 178 -18.16 -16.57 16.85
C TRP A 178 -17.12 -16.77 17.96
N LYS A 179 -16.23 -17.74 17.80
CA LYS A 179 -15.20 -18.07 18.80
C LYS A 179 -13.85 -17.35 18.62
N HIS A 180 -13.62 -16.66 17.49
CA HIS A 180 -12.31 -16.08 17.18
C HIS A 180 -12.13 -14.59 17.57
N SER A 181 -10.86 -14.21 17.77
CA SER A 181 -10.44 -12.89 18.22
C SER A 181 -10.91 -11.74 17.31
N TYR A 182 -11.28 -10.62 17.93
CA TYR A 182 -11.63 -9.34 17.28
C TYR A 182 -10.52 -8.85 16.32
N SER A 183 -9.26 -9.26 16.56
CA SER A 183 -8.10 -8.84 15.79
C SER A 183 -8.17 -9.18 14.30
N TYR A 184 -8.71 -10.34 13.91
CA TYR A 184 -8.78 -10.73 12.48
C TYR A 184 -9.79 -9.91 11.68
N SER A 185 -10.92 -9.59 12.32
CA SER A 185 -11.92 -8.67 11.78
C SER A 185 -11.30 -7.34 11.42
N LEU A 186 -10.48 -6.82 12.33
CA LEU A 186 -9.86 -5.52 12.20
C LEU A 186 -8.84 -5.52 11.07
N VAL A 187 -7.99 -6.55 10.99
CA VAL A 187 -7.00 -6.67 9.90
C VAL A 187 -7.71 -6.72 8.55
N LEU A 188 -8.72 -7.58 8.38
CA LEU A 188 -9.47 -7.66 7.11
C LEU A 188 -10.17 -6.35 6.77
N THR A 189 -10.80 -5.69 7.74
CA THR A 189 -11.42 -4.37 7.58
C THR A 189 -10.41 -3.34 7.09
N MET A 190 -9.24 -3.29 7.73
CA MET A 190 -8.18 -2.34 7.36
C MET A 190 -7.60 -2.66 5.97
N THR A 191 -7.49 -3.93 5.61
CA THR A 191 -7.05 -4.34 4.27
C THR A 191 -8.03 -3.90 3.18
N PHE A 192 -9.34 -3.99 3.41
CA PHE A 192 -10.34 -3.52 2.44
C PHE A 192 -10.48 -1.99 2.43
N ALA A 193 -10.24 -1.32 3.55
CA ALA A 193 -10.09 0.14 3.57
C ALA A 193 -8.86 0.56 2.75
N TYR A 194 -7.76 -0.18 2.87
CA TYR A 194 -6.56 0.00 2.05
C TYR A 194 -6.85 -0.18 0.56
N PHE A 195 -7.51 -1.27 0.15
CA PHE A 195 -7.87 -1.46 -1.27
C PHE A 195 -8.76 -0.34 -1.80
N THR A 196 -9.77 0.06 -1.03
CA THR A 196 -10.66 1.17 -1.41
C THR A 196 -9.87 2.46 -1.63
N ALA A 197 -8.99 2.82 -0.68
CA ALA A 197 -8.14 4.00 -0.78
C ALA A 197 -7.16 3.90 -1.96
N LEU A 198 -6.56 2.74 -2.19
CA LEU A 198 -5.63 2.48 -3.29
C LEU A 198 -6.32 2.68 -4.66
N THR A 199 -7.49 2.07 -4.86
CA THR A 199 -8.26 2.18 -6.12
C THR A 199 -8.78 3.60 -6.36
N ALA A 200 -9.24 4.28 -5.31
CA ALA A 200 -9.67 5.68 -5.41
C ALA A 200 -8.50 6.60 -5.75
N ALA A 201 -7.35 6.41 -5.09
CA ALA A 201 -6.16 7.20 -5.37
C ALA A 201 -5.60 6.92 -6.78
N ALA A 202 -5.66 5.68 -7.27
CA ALA A 202 -5.32 5.33 -8.65
C ALA A 202 -6.25 6.02 -9.67
N ALA A 203 -7.56 6.07 -9.38
CA ALA A 203 -8.53 6.79 -10.21
C ALA A 203 -8.24 8.30 -10.25
N ILE A 204 -7.97 8.91 -9.09
CA ILE A 204 -7.63 10.33 -8.98
C ILE A 204 -6.33 10.64 -9.72
N GLU A 205 -5.28 9.85 -9.52
CA GLU A 205 -3.99 10.01 -10.18
C GLU A 205 -4.13 9.95 -11.71
N PHE A 206 -4.91 8.98 -12.21
CA PHE A 206 -5.20 8.85 -13.64
C PHE A 206 -5.93 10.07 -14.22
N ILE A 207 -6.95 10.58 -13.50
CA ILE A 207 -7.69 11.79 -13.90
C ILE A 207 -6.75 13.01 -13.91
N LEU A 208 -5.94 13.19 -12.87
CA LEU A 208 -5.03 14.33 -12.74
C LEU A 208 -3.94 14.34 -13.82
N ASN A 209 -3.28 13.20 -14.05
CA ASN A 209 -2.24 13.11 -15.06
C ASN A 209 -2.80 13.37 -16.47
N ARG A 210 -4.05 12.95 -16.76
CA ARG A 210 -4.66 13.17 -18.08
C ARG A 210 -5.24 14.56 -18.29
N GLN A 211 -5.94 15.14 -17.30
CA GLN A 211 -6.59 16.46 -17.43
C GLN A 211 -5.60 17.62 -17.29
N TYR A 212 -4.60 17.47 -16.42
CA TYR A 212 -3.71 18.56 -16.03
C TYR A 212 -2.24 18.29 -16.39
N ALA A 213 -1.95 17.20 -17.12
CA ALA A 213 -0.61 16.82 -17.54
C ALA A 213 0.43 16.73 -16.40
N PHE A 214 -0.01 16.37 -15.19
CA PHE A 214 0.86 16.16 -14.02
C PHE A 214 1.72 14.89 -14.17
N LYS A 215 2.73 14.93 -15.04
CA LYS A 215 3.62 13.79 -15.32
C LYS A 215 4.47 13.34 -14.12
N ASN A 216 4.66 14.22 -13.13
CA ASN A 216 5.48 13.94 -11.95
C ASN A 216 4.75 13.11 -10.88
N PHE A 217 3.45 12.85 -11.05
CA PHE A 217 2.61 12.15 -10.10
C PHE A 217 2.04 10.87 -10.74
N ASN A 218 2.91 9.85 -10.88
CA ASN A 218 2.58 8.53 -11.46
C ASN A 218 2.93 7.38 -10.51
N PHE A 219 3.10 7.66 -9.22
CA PHE A 219 3.60 6.67 -8.28
C PHE A 219 2.62 5.51 -8.11
N ILE A 220 1.35 5.80 -7.86
CA ILE A 220 0.36 4.76 -7.58
C ILE A 220 0.13 3.91 -8.81
N TYR A 221 0.00 4.54 -9.99
CA TYR A 221 -0.20 3.83 -11.24
C TYR A 221 1.00 2.91 -11.57
N THR A 222 2.23 3.39 -11.38
CA THR A 222 3.45 2.62 -11.67
C THR A 222 3.58 1.39 -10.77
N TYR A 223 3.12 1.48 -9.52
CA TYR A 223 3.28 0.44 -8.52
C TYR A 223 1.96 -0.28 -8.16
N TYR A 224 0.89 -0.04 -8.92
CA TYR A 224 -0.47 -0.46 -8.57
C TYR A 224 -0.57 -1.97 -8.33
N GLU A 225 -0.06 -2.77 -9.26
CA GLU A 225 -0.13 -4.24 -9.18
C GLU A 225 0.54 -4.76 -7.91
N SER A 226 1.73 -4.24 -7.61
CA SER A 226 2.49 -4.65 -6.42
C SER A 226 1.81 -4.23 -5.12
N LEU A 227 1.17 -3.07 -5.11
CA LEU A 227 0.36 -2.60 -3.98
C LEU A 227 -0.87 -3.50 -3.78
N VAL A 228 -1.52 -3.93 -4.86
CA VAL A 228 -2.62 -4.91 -4.79
C VAL A 228 -2.11 -6.25 -4.22
N TYR A 229 -0.98 -6.76 -4.73
CA TYR A 229 -0.39 -8.02 -4.27
C TYR A 229 0.01 -7.99 -2.80
N PHE A 230 0.49 -6.84 -2.32
CA PHE A 230 0.74 -6.66 -0.90
C PHE A 230 -0.53 -6.86 -0.06
N GLY A 231 -1.65 -6.27 -0.48
CA GLY A 231 -2.94 -6.49 0.17
C GLY A 231 -3.36 -7.96 0.15
N TRP A 232 -3.19 -8.66 -0.97
CA TRP A 232 -3.47 -10.10 -1.07
C TRP A 232 -2.60 -10.94 -0.13
N ALA A 233 -1.31 -10.61 0.00
CA ALA A 233 -0.41 -11.27 0.93
C ALA A 233 -0.87 -11.10 2.39
N VAL A 234 -1.36 -9.90 2.76
CA VAL A 234 -1.94 -9.65 4.09
C VAL A 234 -3.20 -10.48 4.31
N VAL A 235 -4.08 -10.61 3.31
CA VAL A 235 -5.27 -11.48 3.39
C VAL A 235 -4.87 -12.93 3.62
N ILE A 236 -3.94 -13.46 2.82
CA ILE A 236 -3.46 -14.84 2.96
C ILE A 236 -2.81 -15.05 4.34
N ALA A 237 -1.97 -14.13 4.80
CA ALA A 237 -1.36 -14.21 6.12
C ALA A 237 -2.41 -14.22 7.25
N THR A 238 -3.50 -13.46 7.07
CA THR A 238 -4.63 -13.46 8.00
C THR A 238 -5.35 -14.82 8.01
N LEU A 239 -5.59 -15.43 6.84
CA LEU A 239 -6.18 -16.76 6.77
C LEU A 239 -5.28 -17.85 7.36
N ILE A 240 -3.96 -17.78 7.13
CA ILE A 240 -2.98 -18.70 7.73
C ILE A 240 -3.02 -18.60 9.26
N THR A 241 -3.07 -17.38 9.81
CA THR A 241 -3.10 -17.17 11.26
C THR A 241 -4.41 -17.68 11.87
N MET A 242 -5.56 -17.40 11.23
CA MET A 242 -6.85 -17.97 11.63
C MET A 242 -6.85 -19.50 11.63
N THR A 243 -6.28 -20.13 10.59
CA THR A 243 -6.14 -21.60 10.51
C THR A 243 -5.23 -22.13 11.62
N ARG A 244 -4.09 -21.49 11.89
CA ARG A 244 -3.16 -21.91 12.95
C ARG A 244 -3.80 -21.86 14.33
N GLU A 245 -4.61 -20.84 14.62
CA GLU A 245 -5.36 -20.79 15.87
C GLU A 245 -6.40 -21.89 15.97
N ASN A 246 -7.12 -22.16 14.90
CA ASN A 246 -8.16 -23.20 14.87
C ASN A 246 -7.58 -24.60 15.12
N LEU A 247 -6.30 -24.81 14.80
CA LEU A 247 -5.57 -26.06 15.04
C LEU A 247 -5.06 -26.23 16.47
N LYS A 248 -5.00 -25.16 17.29
CA LYS A 248 -4.57 -25.28 18.68
C LYS A 248 -5.64 -26.02 19.48
N PRO A 249 -5.30 -27.06 20.26
CA PRO A 249 -6.26 -27.71 21.13
C PRO A 249 -6.80 -26.67 22.13
N ASN A 250 -8.13 -26.68 22.35
CA ASN A 250 -8.75 -25.87 23.40
C ASN A 250 -8.08 -26.28 24.73
N LYS A 251 -7.30 -25.37 25.32
CA LYS A 251 -6.88 -25.46 26.71
C LYS A 251 -8.04 -25.04 27.60
#